data_AF-A0A1I0A808-F1
#
_entry.id   AF-A0A1I0A808-F1
#
_cell.length_a   1.000
_cell.length_b   1.000
_cell.length_c   1.000
_cell.angle_alpha   90.00
_cell.angle_beta   90.00
_cell.angle_gamma   90.00
#
_symmetry.space_group_name_H-M   'P 1'
#
loop_
_entity.id
_entity.type
_entity.pdbx_description
1 polymer ?
#
loop_
_entity_poly.entity_id
_entity_poly.type
_entity_poly.pdbx_seq_one_letter_code
_entity_poly.pdbx_strand_id
1 'polypeptide(L)' 'MRIFLGILVGLIGGFVLGIALSSFIGILGMMIFNEPMGIKYLSYFTAMICAVVVPIMDQKNLKNR' A
#
# COMPACT_ATOMS: atom_id res chain seq x y z
N MET A 1 6.22 17.77 12.91
CA MET A 1 6.60 16.35 13.15
C MET A 1 5.50 15.35 12.77
N ARG A 2 4.21 15.62 13.00
CA ARG A 2 3.11 14.67 12.71
C ARG A 2 3.02 14.19 11.25
N ILE A 3 3.22 15.10 10.28
CA ILE A 3 3.23 14.76 8.84
C ILE A 3 4.34 13.75 8.51
N PHE A 4 5.51 13.92 9.09
CA PHE A 4 6.65 13.02 8.88
C PHE A 4 6.34 11.61 9.42
N LEU A 5 5.71 11.52 10.59
CA LEU A 5 5.19 10.26 11.13
C LEU A 5 4.13 9.64 10.21
N GLY A 6 3.20 10.43 9.67
CA GLY A 6 2.17 9.96 8.75
C GLY A 6 2.74 9.38 7.45
N ILE A 7 3.77 10.02 6.89
CA ILE A 7 4.50 9.51 5.72
C ILE A 7 5.20 8.19 6.06
N LEU A 8 5.86 8.11 7.21
CA LEU A 8 6.61 6.93 7.64
C LEU A 8 5.69 5.74 7.92
N VAL A 9 4.55 5.97 8.57
CA VAL A 9 3.49 4.98 8.78
C VAL A 9 2.84 4.57 7.45
N GLY A 10 2.58 5.52 6.55
CA GLY A 10 2.03 5.21 5.22
C GLY A 10 3.00 4.43 4.34
N LEU A 11 4.30 4.69 4.45
CA LEU A 11 5.34 3.99 3.70
C LEU A 11 5.53 2.56 4.22
N ILE A 12 5.70 2.37 5.53
CA ILE A 12 5.84 1.03 6.12
C ILE A 12 4.54 0.25 5.99
N GLY A 13 3.41 0.85 6.35
CA GLY A 13 2.10 0.23 6.26
C GLY A 13 1.71 -0.13 4.83
N GLY A 14 1.90 0.80 3.89
CA GLY A 14 1.63 0.59 2.47
C GLY A 14 2.55 -0.46 1.83
N PHE A 15 3.80 -0.56 2.29
CA PHE A 15 4.72 -1.59 1.83
C PHE A 15 4.29 -2.99 2.30
N VAL A 16 3.94 -3.14 3.59
CA VAL A 16 3.45 -4.42 4.13
C VAL A 16 2.12 -4.83 3.49
N LEU A 17 1.17 -3.90 3.34
CA LEU A 17 -0.08 -4.12 2.60
C LEU A 17 0.18 -4.52 1.16
N GLY A 18 1.11 -3.83 0.49
CA GLY A 18 1.50 -4.10 -0.89
C GLY A 18 2.08 -5.49 -1.09
N ILE A 19 2.92 -5.97 -0.16
CA ILE A 19 3.45 -7.35 -0.16
C ILE A 19 2.31 -8.36 -0.02
N ALA A 20 1.43 -8.16 0.96
CA ALA A 20 0.28 -9.04 1.17
C ALA A 20 -0.60 -9.10 -0.09
N LEU A 21 -0.88 -7.95 -0.70
CA LEU A 21 -1.67 -7.85 -1.94
C LEU A 21 -0.95 -8.56 -3.09
N SER A 22 0.35 -8.36 -3.25
CA SER A 22 1.15 -9.02 -4.30
C SER A 22 1.10 -10.54 -4.17
N SER A 23 1.20 -11.08 -2.95
CA SER A 23 1.05 -12.53 -2.71
C SER A 23 -0.36 -13.01 -3.03
N PHE A 24 -1.38 -12.21 -2.71
CA PHE A 24 -2.78 -12.52 -3.00
C PHE A 24 -3.04 -12.59 -4.51
N ILE A 25 -2.49 -11.63 -5.27
CA ILE A 25 -2.56 -11.65 -6.75
C ILE A 25 -1.83 -12.88 -7.31
N GLY A 26 -0.67 -13.25 -6.76
CA GLY A 26 0.06 -14.45 -7.18
C GLY A 26 -0.74 -15.74 -7.00
N ILE A 27 -1.42 -15.87 -5.86
CA ILE A 27 -2.28 -17.03 -5.56
C ILE A 27 -3.52 -17.06 -6.46
N LEU A 28 -4.18 -15.90 -6.66
CA LEU A 28 -5.32 -15.77 -7.57
C LEU A 28 -4.93 -16.08 -9.02
N GLY A 29 -3.74 -15.64 -9.45
CA GLY A 29 -3.18 -15.95 -10.76
C GLY A 29 -3.02 -17.45 -10.98
N MET A 30 -2.45 -18.17 -10.01
CA MET A 30 -2.37 -19.63 -10.08
C MET A 30 -3.75 -20.30 -10.12
N MET A 31 -4.73 -19.80 -9.36
CA MET A 31 -6.06 -20.41 -9.28
C MET A 31 -6.88 -20.24 -10.57
N ILE A 32 -6.77 -19.09 -11.24
CA ILE A 32 -7.60 -18.75 -12.40
C ILE A 32 -6.90 -19.07 -13.72
N PHE A 33 -5.60 -18.79 -13.82
CA PHE A 33 -4.84 -18.87 -15.07
C PHE A 33 -3.84 -20.04 -15.09
N ASN A 34 -3.72 -20.83 -14.01
CA ASN A 34 -2.70 -21.89 -13.86
C ASN A 34 -1.25 -21.40 -14.04
N GLU A 35 -1.03 -20.09 -14.03
CA GLU A 35 0.29 -19.48 -14.16
C GLU A 35 0.51 -18.51 -12.98
N PRO A 36 1.71 -18.49 -12.38
CA PRO A 36 2.02 -17.55 -11.32
C PRO A 36 2.11 -16.13 -11.89
N MET A 37 0.97 -15.43 -11.96
CA MET A 37 0.92 -14.01 -12.32
C MET A 37 1.31 -13.16 -11.12
N GLY A 38 2.53 -12.62 -11.14
CA GLY A 38 3.00 -11.62 -10.18
C GLY A 38 3.11 -10.26 -10.86
N ILE A 39 2.42 -9.24 -10.34
CA ILE A 39 2.65 -7.86 -10.78
C ILE A 39 3.97 -7.41 -10.15
N LYS A 40 5.04 -7.42 -10.94
CA LYS A 40 6.36 -6.91 -10.52
C LYS A 40 6.21 -5.48 -9.98
N TYR A 41 6.78 -5.24 -8.80
CA TYR A 41 6.81 -3.95 -8.11
C TYR A 41 5.46 -3.41 -7.59
N LEU A 42 4.41 -4.23 -7.50
CA LEU A 42 3.12 -3.79 -6.96
C LEU A 42 3.26 -3.21 -5.54
N SER A 43 4.07 -3.84 -4.69
CA SER A 43 4.34 -3.36 -3.33
C SER A 43 4.98 -1.97 -3.30
N TYR A 44 5.81 -1.63 -4.29
CA TYR A 44 6.42 -0.31 -4.41
C TYR A 44 5.39 0.76 -4.79
N PHE A 45 4.51 0.45 -5.74
CA PHE A 45 3.43 1.36 -6.11
C PHE A 45 2.46 1.58 -4.95
N THR A 46 2.06 0.52 -4.26
CA THR A 46 1.18 0.61 -3.09
C THR A 46 1.82 1.40 -1.95
N ALA A 47 3.12 1.19 -1.68
CA ALA A 47 3.85 1.96 -0.67
C ALA A 47 3.92 3.46 -1.03
N MET A 48 4.19 3.79 -2.29
CA MET A 48 4.26 5.18 -2.74
C MET A 48 2.91 5.88 -2.65
N ILE A 49 1.83 5.22 -3.06
CA ILE A 49 0.46 5.75 -2.97
C ILE A 49 0.05 5.91 -1.50
N CYS A 50 0.29 4.89 -0.66
CA CYS A 50 -0.10 4.93 0.75
C CYS A 50 0.69 5.99 1.54
N ALA A 51 1.98 6.19 1.21
CA ALA A 51 2.80 7.26 1.79
C ALA A 51 2.27 8.68 1.50
N VAL A 52 1.52 8.86 0.41
CA VAL A 52 0.89 10.14 0.05
C VAL A 52 -0.54 10.22 0.60
N VAL A 53 -1.32 9.15 0.49
CA VAL A 53 -2.74 9.13 0.90
C VAL A 53 -2.90 9.23 2.42
N VAL A 54 -2.06 8.53 3.20
CA VAL A 54 -2.13 8.53 4.67
C VAL A 54 -1.95 9.92 5.29
N PRO A 55 -0.91 10.71 4.98
CA PRO A 55 -0.79 12.07 5.52
C PRO A 55 -1.87 13.03 4.99
N ILE A 56 -2.38 12.83 3.77
CA ILE A 56 -3.51 13.63 3.25
C ILE A 56 -4.78 13.34 4.05
N MET A 57 -5.07 12.06 4.33
CA MET A 57 -6.22 11.65 5.14
C MET A 57 -6.08 12.15 6.59
N ASP A 58 -4.88 12.08 7.18
CA ASP A 58 -4.58 12.60 8.51
C ASP A 58 -4.85 14.10 8.61
N GLN A 59 -4.38 14.89 7.64
CA GLN A 59 -4.69 16.33 7.59
C GLN A 59 -6.17 16.63 7.40
N LYS A 60 -6.88 15.85 6.57
CA LYS A 60 -8.32 16.01 6.38
C LYS A 60 -9.12 15.69 7.65
N ASN A 61 -8.70 14.67 8.40
CA ASN A 61 -9.35 14.28 9.65
C ASN A 61 -9.18 15.37 10.72
N LEU A 62 -8.02 16.04 10.75
CA LEU A 62 -7.75 17.14 11.67
C LEU A 62 -8.55 18.41 11.36
N LYS A 63 -8.85 18.69 10.08
CA LYS A 63 -9.68 19.85 9.67
C LYS A 63 -11.17 19.64 9.95
N ASN A 64 -11.60 18.40 10.15
CA ASN A 64 -13.00 18.02 10.33
C ASN A 64 -13.35 17.63 11.79
N ARG A 65 -12.44 17.88 12.73
CA ARG A 65 -12.67 17.91 14.19
C ARG A 65 -12.52 19.33 14.69
#